data_AF-A0A5B1BRB7-F1
#
_entry.id   AF-A0A5B1BRB7-F1
#
_cell.length_a   1.000
_cell.length_b   1.000
_cell.length_c   1.000
_cell.angle_alpha   90.00
_cell.angle_beta   90.00
_cell.angle_gamma   90.00
#
_symmetry.space_group_name_H-M   'P 1'
#
loop_
_entity.id
_entity.type
_entity.pdbx_description
1 polymer ?
#
loop_
_entity_poly.entity_id
_entity_poly.type
_entity_poly.pdbx_seq_one_letter_code
_entity_poly.pdbx_strand_id
1 'polypeptide(L)'
;MTAAATPAFTVTLTATQTTLFNIDAAAFERWCAAKGEDLECEIPIWTMSDAGAALSEMFYDARKAGVIVGDAAFELNVYGDDDVEVSGFYCVLKNVSGSQRLIGLTSGWTEVLRITDATDAPECAREHLEEICRVANDVLRAVGANPGGTGLTHRHSNRA
;
A
#
# COMPACT_ATOMS: atom_id res chain seq x y z
N MET A 1 15.17 36.30 7.42
CA MET A 1 13.76 35.87 7.35
C MET A 1 13.58 35.18 6.00
N THR A 2 13.49 33.85 5.98
CA THR A 2 13.32 33.09 4.75
C THR A 2 11.82 33.05 4.44
N ALA A 3 11.39 33.64 3.33
CA ALA A 3 10.00 33.56 2.90
C ALA A 3 9.62 32.09 2.69
N ALA A 4 8.47 31.66 3.21
CA ALA A 4 7.93 30.35 2.89
C ALA A 4 7.68 30.30 1.38
N ALA A 5 8.31 29.33 0.70
CA ALA A 5 8.13 29.17 -0.73
C ALA A 5 6.68 28.74 -1.02
N THR A 6 6.01 29.45 -1.93
CA THR A 6 4.70 29.04 -2.44
C THR A 6 4.83 27.65 -3.08
N PRO A 7 3.96 26.69 -2.76
CA PRO A 7 4.04 25.36 -3.34
C PRO A 7 3.80 25.43 -4.86
N ALA A 8 4.54 24.64 -5.64
CA ALA A 8 4.38 24.57 -7.09
C ALA A 8 3.06 23.89 -7.51
N PHE A 9 2.51 23.02 -6.65
CA PHE A 9 1.20 22.40 -6.81
C PHE A 9 0.59 22.06 -5.45
N THR A 10 -0.72 21.85 -5.38
CA THR A 10 -1.43 21.46 -4.17
C THR A 10 -2.42 20.34 -4.50
N VAL A 11 -2.50 19.38 -3.58
CA VAL A 11 -3.50 18.29 -3.62
C VAL A 11 -4.43 18.50 -2.43
N THR A 12 -5.73 18.41 -2.66
CA THR A 12 -6.74 18.62 -1.62
C THR A 12 -7.72 17.47 -1.64
N LEU A 13 -7.93 16.86 -0.48
CA LEU A 13 -9.01 15.92 -0.24
C LEU A 13 -10.28 16.72 0.06
N THR A 14 -11.28 16.66 -0.81
CA THR A 14 -12.54 17.42 -0.67
C THR A 14 -13.62 16.65 0.08
N ALA A 15 -13.41 15.36 0.33
CA ALA A 15 -14.32 14.53 1.11
C ALA A 15 -14.31 14.96 2.59
N THR A 16 -15.49 15.07 3.19
CA THR A 16 -15.64 15.37 4.62
C THR A 16 -15.23 14.19 5.52
N GLN A 17 -15.35 12.97 5.01
CA GLN A 17 -14.87 11.75 5.64
C GLN A 17 -14.48 10.76 4.56
N THR A 18 -13.30 10.16 4.68
CA THR A 18 -12.81 9.11 3.77
C THR A 18 -12.71 7.80 4.54
N THR A 19 -13.26 6.75 3.96
CA THR A 19 -13.13 5.41 4.53
C THR A 19 -11.71 4.89 4.27
N LEU A 20 -10.97 4.60 5.33
CA LEU A 20 -9.63 4.04 5.23
C LEU A 20 -9.67 2.61 4.70
N PHE A 21 -8.59 2.20 4.04
CA PHE A 21 -8.41 0.84 3.58
C PHE A 21 -8.29 -0.12 4.75
N ASN A 22 -8.96 -1.26 4.68
CA ASN A 22 -8.90 -2.31 5.68
C ASN A 22 -9.19 -3.68 5.05
N ILE A 23 -8.94 -4.74 5.81
CA ILE A 23 -9.33 -6.10 5.46
C ILE A 23 -10.78 -6.37 5.88
N ASP A 24 -11.61 -6.86 4.96
CA ASP A 24 -12.88 -7.52 5.29
C ASP A 24 -12.60 -8.93 5.80
N ALA A 25 -12.80 -9.16 7.10
CA ALA A 25 -12.49 -10.44 7.73
C ALA A 25 -13.25 -11.62 7.13
N ALA A 26 -14.52 -11.44 6.75
CA ALA A 26 -15.32 -12.51 6.19
C ALA A 26 -14.90 -12.84 4.75
N ALA A 27 -14.52 -11.83 3.96
CA ALA A 27 -13.94 -12.03 2.64
C ALA A 27 -12.55 -12.68 2.73
N PHE A 28 -11.74 -12.28 3.70
CA PHE A 28 -10.44 -12.86 3.98
C PHE A 28 -10.54 -14.36 4.31
N GLU A 29 -11.42 -14.74 5.23
CA GLU A 29 -11.66 -16.15 5.59
C GLU A 29 -12.07 -16.99 4.37
N ARG A 30 -12.97 -16.47 3.53
CA ARG A 30 -13.39 -17.15 2.29
C ARG A 30 -12.25 -17.25 1.29
N TRP A 31 -11.43 -16.22 1.17
CA TRP A 31 -10.28 -16.18 0.27
C TRP A 31 -9.22 -17.21 0.69
N CYS A 32 -8.84 -17.25 1.98
CA CYS A 32 -7.93 -18.27 2.51
C CYS A 32 -8.49 -19.68 2.34
N ALA A 33 -9.78 -19.90 2.64
CA ALA A 33 -10.40 -21.21 2.45
C ALA A 33 -10.45 -21.65 0.99
N ALA A 34 -10.60 -20.71 0.04
CA ALA A 34 -10.59 -21.00 -1.39
C ALA A 34 -9.19 -21.33 -1.92
N LYS A 35 -8.14 -20.74 -1.33
CA LYS A 35 -6.73 -21.02 -1.66
C LYS A 35 -6.25 -22.35 -1.08
N GLY A 36 -6.64 -22.66 0.16
CA GLY A 36 -6.18 -23.88 0.83
C GLY A 36 -4.65 -23.91 0.93
N GLU A 37 -4.05 -25.00 0.48
CA GLU A 37 -2.59 -25.22 0.51
C GLU A 37 -1.84 -24.30 -0.47
N ASP A 38 -2.48 -23.81 -1.53
CA ASP A 38 -1.84 -22.92 -2.50
C ASP A 38 -1.41 -21.59 -1.86
N LEU A 39 -2.07 -21.16 -0.79
CA LEU A 39 -1.75 -19.92 -0.08
C LEU A 39 -0.31 -19.91 0.41
N GLU A 40 0.22 -21.05 0.88
CA GLU A 40 1.59 -21.15 1.39
C GLU A 40 2.64 -20.82 0.33
N CYS A 41 2.36 -21.13 -0.94
CA CYS A 41 3.26 -20.82 -2.06
C CYS A 41 3.14 -19.37 -2.56
N GLU A 42 2.10 -18.65 -2.15
CA GLU A 42 1.84 -17.27 -2.56
C GLU A 42 2.29 -16.23 -1.52
N ILE A 43 2.66 -16.68 -0.30
CA ILE A 43 3.16 -15.77 0.74
C ILE A 43 4.51 -15.18 0.31
N PRO A 44 4.66 -13.84 0.32
CA PRO A 44 5.93 -13.19 0.07
C PRO A 44 6.98 -13.60 1.10
N ILE A 45 8.13 -14.10 0.63
CA ILE A 45 9.25 -14.46 1.49
C ILE A 45 10.32 -13.37 1.33
N TRP A 46 10.55 -12.57 2.37
CA TRP A 46 11.44 -11.40 2.31
C TRP A 46 12.90 -11.70 1.90
N THR A 47 13.35 -12.94 2.04
CA THR A 47 14.70 -13.39 1.62
C THR A 47 14.77 -13.75 0.14
N MET A 48 13.63 -13.86 -0.55
CA MET A 48 13.56 -14.14 -1.97
C MET A 48 13.68 -12.84 -2.76
N SER A 49 14.32 -12.90 -3.91
CA SER A 49 14.57 -11.74 -4.78
C SER A 49 13.34 -11.24 -5.52
N ASP A 50 12.19 -11.91 -5.38
CA ASP A 50 10.91 -11.61 -6.03
C ASP A 50 9.80 -11.32 -5.01
N ALA A 51 10.16 -11.01 -3.76
CA ALA A 51 9.18 -10.85 -2.68
C ALA A 51 8.22 -9.67 -2.93
N GLY A 52 8.69 -8.60 -3.59
CA GLY A 52 7.87 -7.47 -3.98
C GLY A 52 6.86 -7.86 -5.07
N ALA A 53 7.30 -8.58 -6.10
CA ALA A 53 6.39 -9.15 -7.11
C ALA A 53 5.33 -10.05 -6.46
N ALA A 54 5.75 -11.02 -5.63
CA ALA A 54 4.84 -11.92 -4.91
C ALA A 54 3.83 -11.16 -4.04
N LEU A 55 4.28 -10.12 -3.33
CA LEU A 55 3.40 -9.27 -2.51
C LEU A 55 2.36 -8.55 -3.36
N SER A 56 2.77 -8.03 -4.52
CA SER A 56 1.84 -7.35 -5.43
C SER A 56 0.82 -8.31 -6.03
N GLU A 57 1.23 -9.52 -6.42
CA GLU A 57 0.34 -10.54 -6.97
C GLU A 57 -0.68 -11.00 -5.93
N MET A 58 -0.23 -11.35 -4.72
CA MET A 58 -1.09 -11.70 -3.60
C MET A 58 -2.09 -10.58 -3.29
N PHE A 59 -1.66 -9.32 -3.29
CA PHE A 59 -2.54 -8.17 -3.09
C PHE A 59 -3.63 -8.07 -4.16
N TYR A 60 -3.30 -8.21 -5.44
CA TYR A 60 -4.30 -8.09 -6.51
C TYR A 60 -5.29 -9.24 -6.49
N ASP A 61 -4.85 -10.45 -6.14
CA ASP A 61 -5.74 -11.60 -5.97
C ASP A 61 -6.70 -11.39 -4.79
N ALA A 62 -6.18 -10.99 -3.62
CA ALA A 62 -6.99 -10.67 -2.45
C ALA A 62 -7.99 -9.51 -2.75
N ARG A 63 -7.54 -8.44 -3.42
CA ARG A 63 -8.40 -7.32 -3.84
C ARG A 63 -9.51 -7.80 -4.78
N LYS A 64 -9.21 -8.69 -5.74
CA LYS A 64 -10.21 -9.26 -6.66
C LYS A 64 -11.25 -10.11 -5.92
N ALA A 65 -10.85 -10.77 -4.84
CA ALA A 65 -11.74 -11.51 -3.94
C ALA A 65 -12.55 -10.61 -2.98
N GLY A 66 -12.35 -9.29 -3.01
CA GLY A 66 -13.04 -8.33 -2.14
C GLY A 66 -12.50 -8.30 -0.71
N VAL A 67 -11.30 -8.83 -0.48
CA VAL A 67 -10.63 -8.83 0.82
C VAL A 67 -10.27 -7.41 1.25
N ILE A 68 -9.84 -6.58 0.31
CA ILE A 68 -9.46 -5.18 0.57
C ILE A 68 -10.67 -4.28 0.33
N VAL A 69 -11.13 -3.63 1.40
CA VAL A 69 -12.21 -2.65 1.38
C VAL A 69 -11.65 -1.26 1.66
N GLY A 70 -12.31 -0.22 1.15
CA GLY A 70 -11.93 1.17 1.34
C GLY A 70 -12.95 2.10 0.69
N ASP A 71 -12.64 3.39 0.65
CA ASP A 71 -13.50 4.36 0.00
C ASP A 71 -13.54 4.18 -1.53
N ALA A 72 -14.74 4.06 -2.09
CA ALA A 72 -14.96 3.83 -3.52
C ALA A 72 -14.48 4.98 -4.43
N ALA A 73 -14.20 6.16 -3.87
CA ALA A 73 -13.58 7.26 -4.61
C ALA A 73 -12.11 6.99 -4.97
N PHE A 74 -11.45 6.05 -4.27
CA PHE A 74 -10.05 5.72 -4.47
C PHE A 74 -9.85 4.32 -5.03
N GLU A 75 -8.93 4.24 -5.97
CA GLU A 75 -8.34 2.98 -6.41
C GLU A 75 -6.95 2.84 -5.79
N LEU A 76 -6.74 1.77 -5.02
CA LEU A 76 -5.44 1.38 -4.50
C LEU A 76 -4.77 0.39 -5.46
N ASN A 77 -3.60 0.78 -5.94
CA ASN A 77 -2.69 -0.08 -6.70
C ASN A 77 -1.42 -0.31 -5.87
N VAL A 78 -0.88 -1.52 -5.95
CA VAL A 78 0.39 -1.89 -5.33
C VAL A 78 1.31 -2.38 -6.43
N TYR A 79 2.56 -1.94 -6.38
CA TYR A 79 3.57 -2.35 -7.33
C TYR A 79 4.76 -2.88 -6.56
N GLY A 80 5.11 -4.14 -6.82
CA GLY A 80 6.36 -4.72 -6.37
C GLY A 80 7.55 -4.03 -7.01
N ASP A 81 8.62 -3.88 -6.25
CA ASP A 81 9.89 -3.33 -6.70
C ASP A 81 11.01 -4.19 -6.09
N ASP A 82 11.56 -5.07 -6.94
CA ASP A 82 12.49 -6.11 -6.56
C ASP A 82 13.93 -5.71 -6.90
N ASP A 83 14.81 -5.71 -5.88
CA ASP A 83 16.25 -5.55 -6.03
C ASP A 83 16.98 -6.77 -5.46
N VAL A 84 18.22 -7.00 -5.91
CA VAL A 84 19.06 -8.13 -5.51
C VAL A 84 19.40 -8.14 -4.03
N GLU A 85 19.36 -6.99 -3.36
CA GLU A 85 19.64 -6.86 -1.93
C GLU A 85 18.38 -6.78 -1.06
N VAL A 86 17.30 -6.21 -1.59
CA VAL A 86 16.08 -5.95 -0.85
C VAL A 86 14.90 -5.81 -1.79
N SER A 87 13.77 -6.44 -1.44
CA SER A 87 12.52 -6.28 -2.16
C SER A 87 11.57 -5.36 -1.41
N GLY A 88 10.79 -4.59 -2.15
CA GLY A 88 9.84 -3.64 -1.60
C GLY A 88 8.63 -3.44 -2.50
N PHE A 89 7.85 -2.41 -2.18
CA PHE A 89 6.68 -2.02 -2.93
C PHE A 89 6.37 -0.53 -2.75
N TYR A 90 5.51 -0.01 -3.61
CA TYR A 90 4.90 1.29 -3.44
C TYR A 90 3.38 1.20 -3.66
N CYS A 91 2.63 1.88 -2.80
CA CYS A 91 1.19 2.05 -2.93
C CYS A 91 0.91 3.30 -3.76
N VAL A 92 0.00 3.19 -4.73
CA VAL A 92 -0.47 4.33 -5.54
C VAL A 92 -1.99 4.44 -5.42
N LEU A 93 -2.43 5.57 -4.85
CA LEU A 93 -3.83 5.94 -4.75
C LEU A 93 -4.22 6.81 -5.93
N LYS A 94 -5.22 6.38 -6.69
CA LYS A 94 -5.79 7.14 -7.80
C LYS A 94 -7.22 7.54 -7.50
N ASN A 95 -7.61 8.73 -7.93
CA ASN A 95 -9.02 9.10 -7.93
C ASN A 95 -9.73 8.33 -9.05
N VAL A 96 -10.78 7.57 -8.70
CA VAL A 96 -11.61 6.83 -9.65
C VAL A 96 -12.42 7.80 -10.52
N SER A 97 -12.70 8.99 -10.00
CA SER A 97 -13.58 10.00 -10.60
C SER A 97 -12.83 11.30 -10.94
N GLY A 98 -13.52 12.23 -11.63
CA GLY A 98 -12.96 13.53 -12.00
C GLY A 98 -11.97 13.51 -13.18
N SER A 99 -11.30 14.64 -13.41
CA SER A 99 -10.39 14.86 -14.56
C SER A 99 -8.93 14.50 -14.27
N GLN A 100 -8.60 14.19 -13.02
CA GLN A 100 -7.21 13.97 -12.55
C GLN A 100 -6.86 12.48 -12.39
N ARG A 101 -7.57 11.58 -13.08
CA ARG A 101 -7.43 10.12 -12.94
C ARG A 101 -6.04 9.57 -13.27
N LEU A 102 -5.24 10.36 -13.99
CA LEU A 102 -3.85 10.02 -14.35
C LEU A 102 -2.84 10.36 -13.24
N ILE A 103 -3.24 11.16 -12.24
CA ILE A 103 -2.37 11.53 -11.12
C ILE A 103 -2.59 10.50 -10.01
N GLY A 104 -1.51 9.82 -9.63
CA GLY A 104 -1.48 8.92 -8.47
C GLY A 104 -0.71 9.54 -7.31
N LEU A 105 -1.26 9.43 -6.11
CA LEU A 105 -0.54 9.74 -4.88
C LEU A 105 0.22 8.49 -4.44
N THR A 106 1.52 8.61 -4.27
CA THR A 106 2.39 7.48 -3.91
C THR A 106 2.81 7.53 -2.45
N SER A 107 2.95 6.37 -1.81
CA SER A 107 3.57 6.21 -0.49
C SER A 107 5.09 6.43 -0.48
N GLY A 108 5.72 6.41 -1.65
CA GLY A 108 7.14 6.10 -1.76
C GLY A 108 7.40 4.61 -1.54
N TRP A 109 8.68 4.24 -1.58
CA TRP A 109 9.12 2.85 -1.46
C TRP A 109 9.05 2.36 0.00
N THR A 110 8.54 1.15 0.19
CA THR A 110 8.44 0.45 1.48
C THR A 110 9.02 -0.97 1.32
N GLU A 111 9.87 -1.39 2.26
CA GLU A 111 10.42 -2.75 2.27
C GLU A 111 9.32 -3.79 2.54
N VAL A 112 9.41 -4.98 1.92
CA VAL A 112 8.51 -6.10 2.25
C VAL A 112 8.72 -6.51 3.71
N LEU A 113 7.62 -6.74 4.44
CA LEU A 113 7.71 -7.16 5.84
C LEU A 113 8.51 -8.45 6.00
N ARG A 114 9.34 -8.48 7.05
CA ARG A 114 10.11 -9.65 7.45
C ARG A 114 9.31 -10.48 8.42
N ILE A 115 8.33 -11.21 7.90
CA ILE A 115 7.52 -12.14 8.69
C ILE A 115 8.36 -13.39 8.99
N THR A 116 8.25 -13.91 10.21
CA THR A 116 9.01 -15.09 10.64
C THR A 116 8.35 -16.38 10.18
N ASP A 117 9.14 -17.37 9.77
CA ASP A 117 8.70 -18.68 9.26
C ASP A 117 7.87 -19.54 10.24
N ALA A 118 7.66 -19.09 11.48
CA ALA A 118 6.85 -19.79 12.49
C ALA A 118 5.34 -19.47 12.39
N THR A 119 4.96 -18.48 11.57
CA THR A 119 3.58 -18.04 11.39
C THR A 119 2.89 -18.87 10.29
N ASP A 120 1.60 -19.19 10.45
CA ASP A 120 0.85 -19.89 9.40
C ASP A 120 0.55 -18.98 8.21
N ALA A 121 0.34 -19.56 7.02
CA ALA A 121 0.18 -18.76 5.80
C ALA A 121 -1.00 -17.76 5.85
N PRO A 122 -2.18 -18.08 6.42
CA PRO A 122 -3.24 -17.11 6.62
C PRO A 122 -2.80 -15.90 7.45
N GLU A 123 -2.09 -16.11 8.56
CA GLU A 123 -1.61 -14.98 9.37
C GLU A 123 -0.53 -14.18 8.64
N CYS A 124 0.41 -14.83 7.94
CA CYS A 124 1.40 -14.13 7.10
C CYS A 124 0.73 -13.26 6.02
N ALA A 125 -0.27 -13.80 5.32
CA ALA A 125 -1.02 -13.06 4.30
C ALA A 125 -1.73 -11.85 4.93
N ARG A 126 -2.35 -12.03 6.10
CA ARG A 126 -3.03 -10.96 6.82
C ARG A 126 -2.05 -9.83 7.16
N GLU A 127 -0.90 -10.14 7.77
CA GLU A 127 0.10 -9.14 8.15
C GLU A 127 0.58 -8.32 6.95
N HIS A 128 0.87 -8.96 5.81
CA HIS A 128 1.25 -8.24 4.58
C HIS A 128 0.14 -7.34 4.05
N LEU A 129 -1.11 -7.82 4.01
CA LEU A 129 -2.25 -7.04 3.54
C LEU A 129 -2.58 -5.87 4.48
N GLU A 130 -2.42 -6.07 5.79
CA GLU A 130 -2.56 -5.01 6.80
C GLU A 130 -1.49 -3.94 6.64
N GLU A 131 -0.25 -4.32 6.35
CA GLU A 131 0.83 -3.37 6.07
C GLU A 131 0.53 -2.52 4.83
N ILE A 132 0.07 -3.14 3.75
CA ILE A 132 -0.35 -2.41 2.54
C ILE A 132 -1.45 -1.41 2.88
N CYS A 133 -2.46 -1.83 3.65
CA CYS A 133 -3.54 -0.94 4.10
C CYS A 133 -3.01 0.20 4.95
N ARG A 134 -2.08 -0.07 5.88
CA ARG A 134 -1.44 0.93 6.73
C ARG A 134 -0.71 1.97 5.89
N VAL A 135 0.17 1.54 4.99
CA VAL A 135 0.97 2.40 4.10
C VAL A 135 0.06 3.25 3.20
N ALA A 136 -0.99 2.66 2.62
CA ALA A 136 -1.97 3.40 1.83
C ALA A 136 -2.73 4.45 2.66
N ASN A 137 -3.12 4.09 3.88
CA ASN A 137 -3.82 5.00 4.77
C ASN A 137 -2.95 6.15 5.27
N ASP A 138 -1.64 5.94 5.40
CA ASP A 138 -0.70 7.02 5.75
C ASP A 138 -0.64 8.08 4.64
N VAL A 139 -0.74 7.69 3.36
CA VAL A 139 -0.89 8.64 2.23
C VAL A 139 -2.19 9.43 2.35
N LEU A 140 -3.32 8.78 2.61
CA LEU A 140 -4.61 9.46 2.76
C LEU A 140 -4.60 10.45 3.92
N ARG A 141 -4.04 10.04 5.07
CA ARG A 141 -3.91 10.90 6.25
C ARG A 141 -2.99 12.09 5.98
N ALA A 142 -1.88 11.89 5.26
CA ALA A 142 -0.97 12.98 4.91
C ALA A 142 -1.65 14.05 4.06
N VAL A 143 -2.56 13.67 3.15
CA VAL A 143 -3.33 14.63 2.35
C VAL A 143 -4.49 15.26 3.15
N GLY A 144 -5.17 14.48 4.00
CA GLY A 144 -6.28 14.96 4.83
C GLY A 144 -5.85 15.86 6.00
N ALA A 145 -4.67 15.64 6.57
CA ALA A 145 -4.11 16.45 7.64
C ALA A 145 -3.58 17.82 7.16
N ASN A 146 -3.63 18.09 5.85
CA ASN A 146 -2.96 19.23 5.24
C ASN A 146 -3.94 20.23 4.59
N PRO A 147 -4.59 21.12 5.37
CA PRO A 147 -5.14 22.36 4.83
C PRO A 147 -4.06 23.44 4.59
N GLY A 148 -2.78 23.16 4.85
CA GLY A 148 -1.65 24.04 4.54
C GLY A 148 -0.44 23.84 5.47
N GLY A 149 0.56 23.06 5.06
CA GLY A 149 1.78 22.86 5.85
C GLY A 149 2.61 21.61 5.52
N THR A 150 3.82 21.86 5.04
CA THR A 150 5.05 21.02 5.10
C THR A 150 5.04 19.67 4.38
N GLY A 151 5.79 19.64 3.27
CA GLY A 151 6.07 18.46 2.48
C GLY A 151 6.86 17.40 3.23
N LEU A 152 6.57 16.15 2.88
CA LEU A 152 7.35 14.98 3.27
C LEU A 152 8.75 15.08 2.67
N THR A 153 9.74 15.33 3.52
CA THR A 153 11.15 15.29 3.14
C THR A 153 11.57 13.82 2.97
N HIS A 154 11.50 13.30 1.75
CA HIS A 154 12.17 12.04 1.42
C HIS A 154 13.68 12.26 1.45
N ARG A 155 14.34 11.71 2.48
CA ARG A 155 15.80 11.75 2.62
C ARG A 155 16.38 10.55 1.87
N HIS A 156 16.83 10.77 0.64
CA HIS A 156 17.71 9.81 -0.04
C HIS A 156 19.02 9.74 0.73
N SER A 157 19.30 8.57 1.32
CA SER A 157 20.63 8.27 1.86
C SER A 157 21.48 7.72 0.72
N ASN A 158 22.17 8.60 -0.01
CA ASN A 158 23.30 8.16 -0.82
C ASN A 158 24.42 7.74 0.13
N ARG A 159 24.74 6.44 0.15
CA ARG A 159 25.97 5.96 0.77
C ARG A 159 27.06 5.91 -0.30
N ALA A 160 28.18 6.55 0.02
CA ALA A 160 29.41 6.58 -0.75
C ALA A 160 30.15 5.23 -0.68
#